data_AF-A0A9E0J3L7-F1
#
_entry.id   AF-A0A9E0J3L7-F1
#
_cell.length_a   1.000
_cell.length_b   1.000
_cell.length_c   1.000
_cell.angle_alpha   90.00
_cell.angle_beta   90.00
_cell.angle_gamma   90.00
#
_symmetry.space_group_name_H-M   'P 1'
#
loop_
_entity.id
_entity.type
_entity.pdbx_description
1 polymer ?
#
loop_
_entity_poly.entity_id
_entity_poly.type
_entity_poly.pdbx_seq_one_letter_code
_entity_poly.pdbx_strand_id
1 'polypeptide(L)'
;MSQGQQEQPSGEEIQVVEIFTDGACSGNPGPGGWGAILRTRGAQGTVEKEIFGGEAATTNNRMELLAVIEALKTLERPVNVRVYTDSQYVQKGISEWIHGWKRQGWRTSSKQPVKNVDLWQALDAQVARHRIEWLWVRGHAGHVDNERADALARQGVERVRQGGR
;
A
#
# COMPACT_ATOMS: atom_id res chain seq x y z
N MET A 1 -1.32 -55.35 19.22
CA MET A 1 -1.54 -54.49 18.03
C MET A 1 -2.27 -53.25 18.49
N SER A 2 -1.57 -52.12 18.57
CA SER A 2 -2.21 -50.79 18.58
C SER A 2 -1.10 -49.76 18.33
N GLN A 3 -0.82 -49.50 17.06
CA GLN A 3 0.00 -48.36 16.68
C GLN A 3 -0.94 -47.15 16.68
N GLY A 4 -0.68 -46.21 17.58
CA GLY A 4 -1.35 -44.93 17.62
C GLY A 4 -1.10 -44.18 16.31
N GLN A 5 -2.18 -43.78 15.66
CA GLN A 5 -2.15 -42.88 14.53
C GLN A 5 -1.61 -41.52 15.01
N GLN A 6 -0.49 -41.10 14.45
CA GLN A 6 -0.03 -39.72 14.55
C GLN A 6 -0.92 -38.88 13.61
N GLU A 7 -1.80 -38.06 14.17
CA GLU A 7 -2.44 -36.97 13.44
C GLU A 7 -1.37 -35.95 13.06
N GLN A 8 -1.07 -35.87 11.75
CA GLN A 8 -0.24 -34.81 11.20
C GLN A 8 -1.09 -33.55 11.07
N PRO A 9 -0.64 -32.37 11.50
CA PRO A 9 -1.37 -31.14 11.22
C PRO A 9 -1.26 -30.85 9.71
N SER A 10 -2.40 -30.93 9.01
CA SER A 10 -2.57 -30.37 7.67
C SER A 10 -2.64 -28.84 7.76
N GLY A 11 -1.49 -28.19 7.91
CA GLY A 11 -1.38 -26.74 7.95
C GLY A 11 -0.73 -26.23 6.67
N GLU A 12 -1.53 -25.90 5.66
CA GLU A 12 -1.04 -25.00 4.60
C GLU A 12 -0.67 -23.69 5.29
N GLU A 13 0.63 -23.40 5.40
CA GLU A 13 1.11 -22.15 5.98
C GLU A 13 0.49 -21.01 5.14
N ILE A 14 -0.48 -20.31 5.70
CA ILE A 14 -1.15 -19.21 5.00
C ILE A 14 -0.08 -18.14 4.74
N GLN A 15 0.41 -18.09 3.50
CA GLN A 15 1.40 -17.10 3.09
C GLN A 15 0.74 -15.71 3.09
N VAL A 16 1.12 -14.89 4.07
CA VAL A 16 0.72 -13.49 4.16
C VAL A 16 1.77 -12.64 3.46
N VAL A 17 1.32 -11.76 2.57
CA VAL A 17 2.20 -10.77 1.94
C VAL A 17 2.23 -9.52 2.81
N GLU A 18 3.40 -9.15 3.30
CA GLU A 18 3.65 -7.87 3.95
C GLU A 18 3.94 -6.82 2.88
N ILE A 19 3.32 -5.66 2.98
CA ILE A 19 3.55 -4.51 2.09
C ILE A 19 3.86 -3.30 2.95
N PHE A 20 5.02 -2.69 2.75
CA PHE A 20 5.43 -1.43 3.36
C PHE A 20 5.38 -0.34 2.31
N THR A 21 4.76 0.79 2.60
CA THR A 21 4.52 1.85 1.61
C THR A 21 4.84 3.23 2.15
N ASP A 22 5.35 4.10 1.29
CA ASP A 22 5.49 5.52 1.58
C ASP A 22 5.35 6.38 0.32
N GLY A 23 5.04 7.67 0.50
CA GLY A 23 4.93 8.69 -0.53
C GLY A 23 5.65 9.97 -0.14
N ALA A 24 6.41 10.52 -1.08
CA ALA A 24 7.18 11.75 -0.90
C ALA A 24 6.85 12.76 -2.00
N CYS A 25 6.84 14.05 -1.65
CA CYS A 25 6.65 15.12 -2.63
C CYS A 25 7.57 16.30 -2.31
N SER A 26 8.24 16.84 -3.32
CA SER A 26 9.09 18.01 -3.15
C SER A 26 8.38 19.27 -3.64
N GLY A 27 7.73 19.94 -2.70
CA GLY A 27 6.66 20.91 -2.97
C GLY A 27 5.30 20.20 -2.99
N ASN A 28 4.21 20.88 -2.57
CA ASN A 28 2.88 20.27 -2.49
C ASN A 28 1.80 21.25 -3.00
N PRO A 29 1.52 21.28 -4.32
CA PRO A 29 1.94 20.31 -5.34
C PRO A 29 3.39 20.48 -5.83
N GLY A 30 3.97 19.42 -6.39
CA GLY A 30 5.31 19.40 -6.97
C GLY A 30 5.68 18.01 -7.52
N PRO A 31 6.94 17.79 -7.95
CA PRO A 31 7.45 16.46 -8.26
C PRO A 31 7.32 15.53 -7.06
N GLY A 32 6.67 14.39 -7.25
CA GLY A 32 6.43 13.39 -6.21
C GLY A 32 6.87 12.00 -6.64
N GLY A 33 7.10 11.15 -5.65
CA GLY A 33 7.46 9.76 -5.81
C GLY A 33 6.80 8.89 -4.76
N TRP A 34 6.60 7.63 -5.08
CA TRP A 34 6.03 6.62 -4.22
C TRP A 34 6.93 5.40 -4.20
N GLY A 35 6.96 4.69 -3.07
CA GLY A 35 7.79 3.52 -2.87
C GLY A 35 7.04 2.44 -2.11
N ALA A 36 7.26 1.18 -2.49
CA ALA A 36 6.73 0.04 -1.74
C ALA A 36 7.67 -1.16 -1.75
N ILE A 37 7.62 -1.92 -0.65
CA ILE A 37 8.33 -3.18 -0.47
C ILE A 37 7.29 -4.26 -0.20
N LEU A 38 7.34 -5.33 -0.98
CA LEU A 38 6.50 -6.51 -0.81
C LEU A 38 7.35 -7.67 -0.34
N ARG A 39 6.94 -8.33 0.73
CA ARG A 39 7.67 -9.47 1.32
C ARG A 39 6.70 -10.60 1.65
N THR A 40 7.08 -11.82 1.30
CA THR A 40 6.35 -13.03 1.71
C THR A 40 7.33 -14.11 2.13
N ARG A 41 6.92 -14.95 3.08
CA ARG A 41 7.68 -16.12 3.52
C ARG A 41 6.93 -17.37 3.08
N GLY A 42 7.64 -18.29 2.45
CA GLY A 42 7.15 -19.62 2.09
C GLY A 42 8.14 -20.71 2.46
N ALA A 43 7.82 -21.95 2.09
CA ALA A 43 8.63 -23.12 2.40
C ALA A 43 10.06 -23.05 1.84
N GLN A 44 10.27 -22.29 0.76
CA GLN A 44 11.55 -22.11 0.08
C GLN A 44 12.33 -20.87 0.57
N GLY A 45 11.81 -20.14 1.56
CA GLY A 45 12.42 -18.95 2.13
C GLY A 45 11.61 -17.68 1.96
N THR A 46 12.26 -16.53 2.12
CA THR A 46 11.66 -15.21 1.98
C THR A 46 11.88 -14.68 0.57
N VAL A 47 10.81 -14.22 -0.08
CA VAL A 47 10.85 -13.49 -1.34
C VAL A 47 10.50 -12.03 -1.06
N GLU A 48 11.31 -11.12 -1.58
CA GLU A 48 11.11 -9.68 -1.43
C GLU A 48 11.19 -8.99 -2.79
N LYS A 49 10.36 -7.95 -2.97
CA LYS A 49 10.32 -7.11 -4.17
C LYS A 49 10.18 -5.65 -3.78
N GLU A 50 11.04 -4.81 -4.31
CA GLU A 50 10.94 -3.36 -4.18
C GLU A 50 10.38 -2.76 -5.48
N ILE A 51 9.47 -1.80 -5.34
CA ILE A 51 8.90 -1.05 -6.47
C ILE A 51 8.82 0.44 -6.12
N PHE A 52 9.00 1.28 -7.13
CA PHE A 52 8.89 2.73 -6.97
C PHE A 52 8.55 3.40 -8.29
N GLY A 53 7.98 4.59 -8.20
CA GLY A 53 7.62 5.43 -9.34
C GLY A 53 7.39 6.88 -8.90
N GLY A 54 6.93 7.74 -9.81
CA GLY A 54 6.65 9.12 -9.47
C GLY A 54 5.93 9.88 -10.57
N GLU A 55 5.49 11.10 -10.23
CA GLU A 55 4.75 12.02 -11.10
C GLU A 55 5.35 13.43 -11.01
N ALA A 56 5.43 14.15 -12.14
CA ALA A 56 6.02 15.49 -12.21
C ALA A 56 5.25 16.58 -11.47
N ALA A 57 3.92 16.46 -11.39
CA ALA A 57 3.04 17.42 -10.75
C ALA A 57 1.97 16.67 -9.94
N THR A 58 2.24 16.46 -8.67
CA THR A 58 1.38 15.66 -7.79
C THR A 58 1.41 16.21 -6.36
N THR A 59 0.86 15.45 -5.40
CA THR A 59 0.84 15.81 -3.97
C THR A 59 1.29 14.63 -3.11
N ASN A 60 1.68 14.87 -1.86
CA ASN A 60 2.08 13.78 -0.95
C ASN A 60 0.98 12.72 -0.83
N ASN A 61 -0.25 13.15 -0.55
CA ASN A 61 -1.41 12.26 -0.40
C ASN A 61 -1.69 11.38 -1.64
N ARG A 62 -1.41 11.89 -2.84
CA ARG A 62 -1.54 11.10 -4.07
C ARG A 62 -0.45 10.03 -4.15
N MET A 63 0.79 10.36 -3.78
CA MET A 63 1.90 9.40 -3.75
C MET A 63 1.69 8.32 -2.70
N GLU A 64 1.22 8.68 -1.52
CA GLU A 64 0.88 7.71 -0.47
C GLU A 64 -0.19 6.72 -0.95
N LEU A 65 -1.23 7.19 -1.65
CA LEU A 65 -2.25 6.32 -2.24
C LEU A 65 -1.68 5.44 -3.36
N LEU A 66 -0.89 6.02 -4.27
CA LEU A 66 -0.29 5.27 -5.38
C LEU A 66 0.64 4.17 -4.89
N ALA A 67 1.42 4.40 -3.82
CA ALA A 67 2.30 3.38 -3.24
C ALA A 67 1.53 2.09 -2.92
N VAL A 68 0.37 2.23 -2.25
CA VAL A 68 -0.48 1.08 -1.88
C VAL A 68 -1.15 0.47 -3.11
N ILE A 69 -1.69 1.29 -4.02
CA ILE A 69 -2.38 0.83 -5.22
C ILE A 69 -1.44 0.00 -6.10
N GLU A 70 -0.25 0.52 -6.38
CA GLU A 70 0.72 -0.14 -7.26
C GLU A 70 1.28 -1.41 -6.62
N ALA A 71 1.49 -1.42 -5.30
CA ALA A 71 1.87 -2.65 -4.60
C ALA A 71 0.81 -3.74 -4.72
N LEU A 72 -0.47 -3.43 -4.43
CA LEU A 72 -1.56 -4.40 -4.54
C LEU A 72 -1.77 -4.89 -5.98
N LYS A 73 -1.60 -4.02 -6.98
CA LYS A 73 -1.69 -4.41 -8.40
C LYS A 73 -0.68 -5.48 -8.81
N THR A 74 0.49 -5.56 -8.15
CA THR A 74 1.48 -6.60 -8.45
C THR A 74 1.04 -8.00 -8.02
N LEU A 75 -0.01 -8.11 -7.21
CA LEU A 75 -0.55 -9.39 -6.74
C LEU A 75 -1.53 -9.94 -7.77
N GLU A 76 -1.12 -11.04 -8.41
CA GLU A 76 -1.86 -11.65 -9.52
C GLU A 76 -3.15 -12.37 -9.08
N ARG A 77 -3.22 -12.80 -7.83
CA ARG A 77 -4.34 -13.55 -7.25
C ARG A 77 -4.81 -12.97 -5.91
N PRO A 78 -6.05 -13.24 -5.48
CA PRO A 78 -6.51 -12.96 -4.13
C PRO A 78 -5.58 -13.61 -3.10
N VAL A 79 -5.15 -12.83 -2.11
CA VAL A 79 -4.22 -13.25 -1.04
C VAL A 79 -4.53 -12.49 0.25
N ASN A 80 -3.96 -12.97 1.35
CA ASN A 80 -3.95 -12.24 2.62
C ASN A 80 -2.77 -11.26 2.63
N VAL A 81 -3.05 -10.00 2.95
CA VAL A 81 -2.07 -8.92 2.89
C VAL A 81 -2.05 -8.17 4.21
N ARG A 82 -0.86 -7.78 4.67
CA ARG A 82 -0.66 -6.77 5.72
C ARG A 82 -0.06 -5.53 5.10
N VAL A 83 -0.79 -4.42 5.11
CA VAL A 83 -0.30 -3.14 4.60
C VAL A 83 0.15 -2.26 5.76
N TYR A 84 1.43 -1.94 5.77
CA TYR A 84 2.10 -1.05 6.71
C TYR A 84 2.28 0.33 6.06
N THR A 85 1.69 1.35 6.67
CA THR A 85 1.78 2.74 6.22
C THR A 85 1.80 3.69 7.41
N ASP A 86 2.55 4.78 7.34
CA ASP A 86 2.46 5.88 8.31
C ASP A 86 1.54 7.01 7.86
N SER A 87 1.01 6.93 6.62
CA SER A 87 0.05 7.88 6.09
C SER A 87 -1.25 7.85 6.88
N GLN A 88 -1.49 8.92 7.64
CA GLN A 88 -2.80 9.14 8.26
C GLN A 88 -3.90 9.34 7.21
N TYR A 89 -3.56 9.83 6.01
CA TYR A 89 -4.52 10.05 4.94
C TYR A 89 -5.05 8.73 4.39
N VAL A 90 -4.16 7.77 4.12
CA VAL A 90 -4.53 6.40 3.72
C VAL A 90 -5.28 5.72 4.86
N GLN A 91 -4.72 5.73 6.08
CA GLN A 91 -5.31 5.04 7.23
C GLN A 91 -6.75 5.50 7.49
N LYS A 92 -6.97 6.82 7.68
CA LYS A 92 -8.32 7.35 7.95
C LYS A 92 -9.26 7.18 6.76
N GLY A 93 -8.75 7.33 5.54
CA GLY A 93 -9.58 7.18 4.36
C GLY A 93 -10.14 5.76 4.23
N ILE A 94 -9.33 4.74 4.47
CA ILE A 94 -9.79 3.35 4.48
C ILE A 94 -10.66 3.02 5.69
N SER A 95 -10.28 3.43 6.91
CA SER A 95 -10.99 3.00 8.12
C SER A 95 -12.28 3.77 8.39
N GLU A 96 -12.40 5.00 7.87
CA GLU A 96 -13.51 5.90 8.22
C GLU A 96 -14.26 6.42 6.99
N TRP A 97 -13.55 7.06 6.04
CA TRP A 97 -14.21 7.93 5.07
C TRP A 97 -14.79 7.20 3.87
N ILE A 98 -14.10 6.17 3.38
CA ILE A 98 -14.44 5.47 2.13
C ILE A 98 -15.85 4.88 2.14
N HIS A 99 -16.31 4.38 3.30
CA HIS A 99 -17.66 3.84 3.45
C HIS A 99 -18.73 4.92 3.21
N GLY A 100 -18.51 6.11 3.75
CA GLY A 100 -19.38 7.26 3.55
C GLY A 100 -19.37 7.74 2.10
N TRP A 101 -18.19 7.86 1.50
CA TRP A 101 -18.04 8.26 0.10
C TRP A 101 -18.71 7.30 -0.86
N LYS A 102 -18.55 5.99 -0.68
CA LYS A 102 -19.23 4.97 -1.52
C LYS A 102 -20.75 5.09 -1.44
N ARG A 103 -21.32 5.27 -0.23
CA ARG A 103 -22.77 5.48 -0.05
C ARG A 103 -23.27 6.77 -0.72
N GLN A 104 -22.43 7.79 -0.81
CA GLN A 104 -22.75 9.09 -1.41
C GLN A 104 -22.35 9.19 -2.88
N GLY A 105 -22.01 8.08 -3.54
CA GLY A 105 -21.60 8.07 -4.96
C GLY A 105 -20.32 8.87 -5.21
N TRP A 106 -19.36 8.80 -4.29
CA TRP A 106 -18.07 9.48 -4.31
C TRP A 106 -18.14 11.01 -4.35
N ARG A 107 -19.14 11.57 -3.64
CA ARG A 107 -19.32 13.01 -3.48
C ARG A 107 -19.26 13.42 -2.02
N THR A 108 -18.86 14.67 -1.78
CA THR A 108 -18.90 15.34 -0.48
C THR A 108 -20.32 15.81 -0.14
N SER A 109 -20.52 16.28 1.09
CA SER A 109 -21.78 16.92 1.51
C SER A 109 -22.14 18.15 0.67
N SER A 110 -21.14 18.85 0.12
CA SER A 110 -21.31 19.97 -0.82
C SER A 110 -21.56 19.53 -2.27
N LYS A 111 -21.82 18.23 -2.51
CA LYS A 111 -22.06 17.60 -3.82
C LYS A 111 -20.88 17.68 -4.79
N GLN A 112 -19.70 18.03 -4.32
CA GLN A 112 -18.48 18.03 -5.12
C GLN A 112 -17.86 16.63 -5.15
N PRO A 113 -17.11 16.26 -6.20
CA PRO A 113 -16.31 15.04 -6.18
C PRO A 113 -15.37 15.00 -4.97
N VAL A 114 -15.19 13.81 -4.39
CA VAL A 114 -14.18 13.60 -3.34
C VAL A 114 -12.79 13.91 -3.90
N LYS A 115 -11.94 14.60 -3.12
CA LYS A 115 -10.56 14.86 -3.51
C LYS A 115 -9.82 13.54 -3.72
N ASN A 116 -9.08 13.42 -4.83
CA ASN A 116 -8.39 12.20 -5.24
C ASN A 116 -9.33 10.99 -5.47
N VAL A 117 -10.59 11.24 -5.88
CA VAL A 117 -11.58 10.18 -6.13
C VAL A 117 -11.08 9.11 -7.11
N ASP A 118 -10.28 9.50 -8.11
CA ASP A 118 -9.63 8.62 -9.08
C ASP A 118 -8.80 7.53 -8.38
N LEU A 119 -7.94 7.95 -7.43
CA LEU A 119 -7.08 7.03 -6.69
C LEU A 119 -7.85 6.25 -5.63
N TRP A 120 -8.83 6.87 -4.97
CA TRP A 120 -9.65 6.16 -3.99
C TRP A 120 -10.48 5.05 -4.61
N GLN A 121 -11.04 5.26 -5.80
CA GLN A 121 -11.75 4.23 -6.55
C GLN A 121 -10.81 3.12 -7.02
N ALA A 122 -9.60 3.47 -7.49
CA ALA A 122 -8.59 2.49 -7.84
C ALA A 122 -8.14 1.64 -6.64
N LEU A 123 -7.96 2.27 -5.47
CA LEU A 123 -7.65 1.58 -4.23
C LEU A 123 -8.80 0.67 -3.79
N ASP A 124 -10.05 1.15 -3.78
CA ASP A 124 -11.22 0.34 -3.44
C ASP A 124 -11.33 -0.93 -4.29
N ALA A 125 -11.04 -0.81 -5.59
CA ALA A 125 -11.01 -1.95 -6.50
C ALA A 125 -9.94 -2.99 -6.13
N GLN A 126 -8.76 -2.55 -5.68
CA GLN A 126 -7.72 -3.48 -5.20
C GLN A 126 -8.08 -4.07 -3.83
N VAL A 127 -8.61 -3.26 -2.92
CA VAL A 127 -9.04 -3.73 -1.58
C VAL A 127 -10.10 -4.82 -1.69
N ALA A 128 -11.00 -4.74 -2.68
CA ALA A 128 -12.01 -5.76 -2.92
C ALA A 128 -11.44 -7.12 -3.39
N ARG A 129 -10.21 -7.16 -3.93
CA ARG A 129 -9.57 -8.39 -4.44
C ARG A 129 -8.86 -9.20 -3.35
N HIS A 130 -8.49 -8.58 -2.24
CA HIS A 130 -7.60 -9.17 -1.23
C HIS A 130 -8.24 -9.12 0.16
N ARG A 131 -7.77 -9.98 1.06
CA ARG A 131 -8.08 -9.85 2.48
C ARG A 131 -6.96 -9.05 3.13
N ILE A 132 -7.24 -7.79 3.43
CA ILE A 132 -6.22 -6.83 3.86
C ILE A 132 -6.37 -6.51 5.36
N GLU A 133 -5.28 -6.64 6.08
CA GLU A 133 -5.06 -6.08 7.42
C GLU A 133 -4.27 -4.77 7.27
N TRP A 134 -4.77 -3.69 7.87
CA TRP A 134 -4.15 -2.36 7.80
C TRP A 134 -3.43 -2.06 9.11
N LEU A 135 -2.14 -1.79 9.01
CA LEU A 135 -1.24 -1.58 10.14
C LEU A 135 -0.66 -0.17 10.03
N TRP A 136 -1.25 0.77 10.77
CA TRP A 136 -0.70 2.11 10.86
C TRP A 136 0.53 2.10 11.77
N VAL A 137 1.66 2.57 11.24
CA VAL A 137 2.88 2.76 12.01
C VAL A 137 3.11 4.26 12.23
N ARG A 138 3.73 4.62 13.35
CA ARG A 138 4.06 6.02 13.60
C ARG A 138 5.29 6.39 12.76
N GLY A 139 5.17 7.42 11.91
CA GLY A 139 6.27 7.94 11.11
C GLY A 139 7.50 8.32 11.96
N HIS A 140 8.69 8.04 11.43
CA HIS A 140 10.01 8.26 12.05
C HIS A 140 10.36 7.43 13.31
N ALA A 141 9.61 6.36 13.61
CA ALA A 141 9.87 5.50 14.76
C ALA A 141 10.61 4.19 14.41
N GLY A 142 11.75 4.26 13.71
CA GLY A 142 12.71 3.16 13.60
C GLY A 142 12.19 1.86 12.95
N HIS A 143 11.13 1.94 12.14
CA HIS A 143 10.69 0.83 11.31
C HIS A 143 11.54 0.79 10.04
N VAL A 144 12.56 -0.07 10.04
CA VAL A 144 13.52 -0.23 8.95
C VAL A 144 12.84 -0.35 7.58
N ASP A 145 11.76 -1.13 7.48
CA ASP A 145 11.07 -1.33 6.19
C ASP A 145 10.27 -0.08 5.73
N ASN A 146 9.76 0.74 6.65
CA ASN A 146 9.15 2.03 6.28
C ASN A 146 10.21 3.05 5.85
N GLU A 147 11.37 3.09 6.51
CA GLU A 147 12.49 3.95 6.08
C GLU A 147 13.01 3.55 4.70
N ARG A 148 13.02 2.25 4.39
CA ARG A 148 13.33 1.76 3.05
C ARG A 148 12.26 2.17 2.02
N ALA A 149 10.98 2.13 2.39
CA ALA A 149 9.90 2.62 1.53
C ALA A 149 9.98 4.14 1.26
N ASP A 150 10.31 4.96 2.28
CA ASP A 150 10.60 6.40 2.14
C ASP A 150 11.76 6.63 1.17
N ALA A 151 12.85 5.86 1.31
CA ALA A 151 13.99 5.94 0.41
C ALA A 151 13.60 5.64 -1.05
N LEU A 152 12.76 4.61 -1.28
CA LEU A 152 12.21 4.29 -2.60
C LEU A 152 11.32 5.43 -3.14
N ALA A 153 10.49 6.04 -2.30
CA ALA A 153 9.66 7.18 -2.69
C ALA A 153 10.53 8.37 -3.13
N ARG A 154 11.61 8.67 -2.41
CA ARG A 154 12.59 9.71 -2.78
C ARG A 154 13.33 9.39 -4.07
N GLN A 155 13.66 8.13 -4.34
CA GLN A 155 14.18 7.71 -5.65
C GLN A 155 13.18 7.99 -6.77
N GLY A 156 11.89 7.78 -6.52
CA GLY A 156 10.80 8.16 -7.42
C GLY A 156 10.79 9.67 -7.75
N VAL A 157 10.90 10.53 -6.72
CA VAL A 157 10.99 11.99 -6.89
C VAL A 157 12.18 12.36 -7.77
N GLU A 158 13.34 11.76 -7.51
CA GLU A 158 14.56 12.08 -8.24
C GLU A 158 14.50 11.63 -9.71
N ARG A 159 13.98 10.42 -9.97
CA ARG A 159 13.78 9.92 -11.34
C ARG A 159 12.91 10.87 -12.17
N VAL A 160 11.84 11.39 -11.58
CA VAL A 160 10.94 12.35 -12.24
C VAL A 160 11.66 13.67 -12.54
N ARG A 161 12.48 14.17 -11.62
CA ARG A 161 13.24 15.41 -11.81
C ARG A 161 14.29 15.30 -12.90
N GLN A 162 14.96 14.15 -12.99
CA GLN A 162 15.99 13.91 -14.01
C GLN A 162 15.39 13.69 -15.39
N GLY A 163 14.22 13.06 -15.50
CA GLY A 163 13.53 12.83 -16.77
C GLY A 163 12.75 14.04 -17.32
N GLY A 164 12.69 15.14 -16.56
CA GLY A 164 12.05 16.41 -16.97
C GLY A 164 13.03 17.47 -17.50
N ARG A 165 14.30 17.12 -17.69
CA ARG A 165 15.33 17.93 -18.37
C ARG A 165 15.48 17.47 -19.81
#